data_AF-M1MJN0-F1
#
_entry.id   AF-M1MJN0-F1
#
_cell.length_a   1.000
_cell.length_b   1.000
_cell.length_c   1.000
_cell.angle_alpha   90.00
_cell.angle_beta   90.00
_cell.angle_gamma   90.00
#
_symmetry.space_group_name_H-M   'P 1'
#
loop_
_entity.id
_entity.type
_entity.pdbx_description
1 polymer ?
#
loop_
_entity_poly.entity_id
_entity_poly.type
_entity_poly.pdbx_seq_one_letter_code
_entity_poly.pdbx_strand_id
1 'polypeptide(L)' 'MGKRFYSKKITDSDGIKWDSETEYNYYQYILKNKDKLGINNVQRQVKYIIQNKFRDKNNKAVREISLTVDFVLEFLLLVK' A
#
# COMPACT_ATOMS: atom_id res chain seq x y z
N MET A 1 -20.17 21.72 -6.98
CA MET A 1 -19.89 20.97 -5.73
C MET A 1 -19.45 19.56 -6.11
N GLY A 2 -18.19 19.19 -5.86
CA GLY A 2 -17.69 17.85 -6.19
C GLY A 2 -18.32 16.80 -5.29
N LYS A 3 -18.86 15.71 -5.88
CA LYS A 3 -19.34 14.56 -5.12
C LYS A 3 -18.17 13.95 -4.34
N ARG A 4 -18.25 13.94 -3.01
CA ARG A 4 -17.36 13.14 -2.17
C ARG A 4 -17.81 11.69 -2.26
N PHE A 5 -17.00 10.85 -2.90
CA PHE A 5 -17.17 9.40 -2.81
C PHE A 5 -16.71 8.97 -1.42
N TYR A 6 -17.65 8.74 -0.52
CA TYR A 6 -17.34 8.16 0.78
C TYR A 6 -17.06 6.67 0.57
N SER A 7 -15.79 6.28 0.46
CA SER A 7 -15.43 4.87 0.64
C SER A 7 -15.72 4.52 2.10
N LYS A 8 -16.51 3.46 2.32
CA LYS A 8 -16.78 2.97 3.67
C LYS A 8 -15.48 2.37 4.18
N LYS A 9 -14.88 3.01 5.18
CA LYS A 9 -13.74 2.45 5.90
C LYS A 9 -14.21 1.21 6.66
N ILE A 10 -13.41 0.15 6.61
CA ILE A 10 -13.71 -1.11 7.30
C ILE A 10 -12.63 -1.35 8.34
N THR A 11 -12.99 -1.95 9.46
CA THR A 11 -12.03 -2.50 10.42
C THR A 11 -12.21 -4.01 10.42
N ASP A 12 -11.13 -4.76 10.22
CA ASP A 12 -11.19 -6.22 10.25
C ASP A 12 -11.21 -6.77 11.69
N SER A 13 -11.31 -8.09 11.81
CA SER A 13 -11.30 -8.82 13.08
C SER A 13 -10.03 -8.62 13.90
N ASP A 14 -8.93 -8.23 13.25
CA ASP A 14 -7.63 -8.00 13.87
C ASP A 14 -7.44 -6.52 14.27
N GLY A 15 -8.49 -5.70 14.11
CA GLY A 15 -8.48 -4.28 14.45
C GLY A 15 -7.79 -3.40 13.40
N ILE A 16 -7.46 -3.93 12.22
CA ILE A 16 -6.79 -3.17 11.18
C ILE A 16 -7.82 -2.39 10.36
N LYS A 17 -7.54 -1.11 10.15
CA LYS A 17 -8.36 -0.22 9.34
C LYS A 17 -8.01 -0.35 7.85
N TRP A 18 -9.04 -0.31 7.04
CA TRP A 18 -9.00 -0.40 5.58
C TRP A 18 -9.66 0.84 4.99
N ASP A 19 -9.07 1.39 3.93
CA ASP A 19 -9.59 2.60 3.30
C ASP A 19 -10.78 2.32 2.38
N SER A 20 -10.95 1.05 1.98
CA SER A 20 -12.14 0.60 1.25
C SER A 20 -12.42 -0.90 1.46
N GLU A 21 -13.66 -1.29 1.16
CA GLU A 21 -14.07 -2.70 1.08
C GLU A 21 -13.30 -3.47 0.01
N THR A 22 -13.04 -2.84 -1.13
CA THR A 22 -12.28 -3.44 -2.23
C THR A 22 -10.86 -3.80 -1.81
N GLU A 23 -10.18 -2.91 -1.08
CA GLU A 23 -8.84 -3.14 -0.54
C GLU A 23 -8.84 -4.35 0.39
N TYR A 24 -9.79 -4.41 1.32
CA TYR A 24 -9.95 -5.54 2.23
C TYR A 24 -10.21 -6.87 1.49
N ASN A 25 -11.16 -6.88 0.55
CA ASN A 25 -11.49 -8.09 -0.20
C ASN A 25 -10.32 -8.58 -1.05
N TYR A 26 -9.53 -7.67 -1.63
CA TYR A 26 -8.35 -8.03 -2.39
C TYR A 26 -7.24 -8.61 -1.49
N TYR A 27 -7.05 -8.05 -0.29
CA TYR A 27 -6.13 -8.62 0.69
C TYR A 27 -6.54 -10.04 1.11
N GLN A 28 -7.82 -10.26 1.41
CA GLN A 28 -8.35 -11.59 1.74
C GLN A 28 -8.14 -12.58 0.58
N TYR A 29 -8.34 -12.13 -0.67
CA TYR A 29 -8.04 -12.92 -1.85
C TYR A 29 -6.55 -13.32 -1.93
N ILE A 30 -5.64 -12.36 -1.72
CA ILE A 30 -4.19 -12.62 -1.74
C ILE A 30 -3.83 -13.65 -0.68
N LEU A 31 -4.30 -13.48 0.57
CA LEU A 31 -4.01 -14.41 1.65
C LEU A 31 -4.53 -15.82 1.36
N LYS A 32 -5.76 -15.95 0.86
CA LYS A 32 -6.37 -17.25 0.54
C LYS A 32 -5.67 -17.97 -0.61
N ASN A 33 -5.06 -17.25 -1.54
CA ASN A 33 -4.44 -17.81 -2.75
C ASN A 33 -2.91 -17.72 -2.74
N LYS A 34 -2.30 -17.35 -1.59
CA LYS A 34 -0.88 -17.06 -1.46
C LYS A 34 0.01 -18.16 -2.06
N ASP A 35 -0.24 -19.42 -1.69
CA ASP A 35 0.53 -20.57 -2.16
C ASP A 35 0.37 -20.81 -3.67
N LYS A 36 -0.87 -20.72 -4.17
CA LYS A 36 -1.19 -20.87 -5.59
C LYS A 36 -0.54 -19.78 -6.45
N LEU A 37 -0.43 -18.56 -5.91
CA LEU A 37 0.17 -17.42 -6.58
C LEU A 37 1.70 -17.37 -6.42
N GLY A 38 2.30 -18.30 -5.66
CA GLY A 38 3.74 -18.30 -5.38
C GLY A 38 4.20 -17.09 -4.57
N ILE A 39 3.31 -16.48 -3.80
CA ILE A 39 3.59 -15.31 -2.98
C ILE A 39 4.23 -15.79 -1.67
N ASN A 40 5.44 -15.35 -1.36
CA ASN A 40 6.14 -15.67 -0.13
C ASN A 40 5.79 -14.69 1.01
N ASN A 41 5.66 -13.40 0.68
CA ASN A 41 5.42 -12.35 1.66
C ASN A 41 4.44 -11.30 1.14
N VAL A 42 3.67 -10.72 2.05
CA VAL A 42 2.70 -9.66 1.77
C VAL A 42 2.92 -8.56 2.80
N GLN A 43 3.33 -7.38 2.31
CA GLN A 43 3.45 -6.19 3.13
C GLN A 43 2.36 -5.20 2.75
N ARG A 44 1.85 -4.46 3.73
CA ARG A 44 0.76 -3.49 3.54
C ARG A 44 1.26 -2.07 3.75
N GLN A 45 0.64 -1.12 3.05
CA GLN A 45 0.83 0.32 3.27
C GLN A 45 2.31 0.72 3.29
N VAL A 46 3.09 0.16 2.35
CA VAL A 46 4.54 0.35 2.28
C VAL A 46 4.84 1.74 1.74
N LYS A 47 5.63 2.51 2.49
CA LYS A 47 6.00 3.88 2.13
C LYS A 47 7.36 3.91 1.43
N TYR A 48 7.39 4.44 0.22
CA TYR A 48 8.60 4.73 -0.54
C TYR A 48 8.84 6.22 -0.60
N ILE A 49 10.05 6.65 -0.23
CA ILE A 49 10.47 8.04 -0.42
C ILE A 49 11.00 8.16 -1.84
N ILE A 50 10.26 8.88 -2.69
CA ILE A 50 10.66 9.15 -4.08
C ILE A 50 11.70 10.29 -4.10
N GLN A 51 11.48 11.29 -3.24
CA GLN A 51 12.35 12.44 -3.11
C GLN A 51 12.47 12.83 -1.64
N ASN A 52 13.69 12.84 -1.11
CA ASN A 52 13.95 13.35 0.23
C ASN A 52 13.64 14.85 0.33
N LYS A 53 13.39 15.33 1.55
CA LYS A 53 13.39 16.77 1.82
C LYS A 53 14.76 17.37 1.48
N PHE A 54 14.79 18.50 0.81
CA PHE A 54 16.03 19.21 0.50
C PHE A 54 15.79 20.73 0.41
N ARG A 55 16.87 21.50 0.24
CA ARG A 55 16.78 22.93 -0.04
C ARG A 55 17.17 23.20 -1.47
N ASP A 56 16.38 24.00 -2.17
CA ASP A 56 16.70 24.40 -3.54
C ASP A 56 17.83 25.44 -3.59
N LYS A 57 18.22 25.83 -4.82
CA LYS A 57 19.26 26.84 -5.08
C LYS A 57 18.98 28.22 -4.47
N ASN A 58 17.73 28.51 -4.09
CA ASN A 58 17.32 29.76 -3.46
C ASN A 58 17.12 29.59 -1.95
N ASN A 59 17.66 28.50 -1.36
CA ASN A 59 17.54 28.14 0.04
C ASN A 59 16.09 27.85 0.49
N LYS A 60 15.15 27.64 -0.44
CA LYS A 60 13.75 27.32 -0.13
C LYS A 60 13.63 25.83 0.20
N ALA A 61 12.88 25.52 1.26
CA ALA A 61 12.60 24.15 1.66
C ALA A 61 11.67 23.46 0.65
N VAL A 62 12.14 22.37 0.07
CA VAL A 62 11.35 21.46 -0.76
C VAL A 62 10.94 20.27 0.10
N ARG A 63 9.65 19.95 0.07
CA ARG A 63 9.06 18.87 0.88
C ARG A 63 9.47 17.50 0.34
N GLU A 64 9.46 16.52 1.24
CA GLU A 64 9.55 15.11 0.87
C GLU A 64 8.36 14.73 -0.01
N ILE A 65 8.62 13.96 -1.06
CA ILE A 65 7.60 13.30 -1.87
C ILE A 65 7.69 11.82 -1.58
N SER A 66 6.59 11.25 -1.07
CA SER A 66 6.48 9.83 -0.77
C SER A 66 5.27 9.22 -1.47
N LEU A 67 5.43 7.97 -1.89
CA LEU A 67 4.36 7.12 -2.37
C LEU A 67 4.10 6.03 -1.32
N THR A 68 2.85 5.91 -0.90
CA THR A 68 2.40 4.75 -0.12
C THR A 68 1.64 3.83 -1.06
N VAL A 69 2.04 2.57 -1.13
CA VAL A 69 1.34 1.54 -1.90
C VAL A 69 0.56 0.63 -0.97
N ASP A 70 -0.61 0.19 -1.41
CA ASP A 70 -1.50 -0.63 -0.57
C ASP A 70 -0.89 -1.99 -0.25
N PHE A 71 -0.24 -2.62 -1.24
CA PHE A 71 0.35 -3.95 -1.11
C PHE A 71 1.70 -4.06 -1.83
N VAL A 72 2.65 -4.74 -1.19
CA VAL A 72 3.89 -5.23 -1.80
C VAL A 72 3.91 -6.75 -1.66
N LEU A 73 4.05 -7.43 -2.79
CA LEU A 73 4.03 -8.89 -2.88
C LEU A 73 5.42 -9.38 -3.26
N GLU A 74 6.04 -10.19 -2.40
CA GLU A 74 7.30 -10.85 -2.71
C GLU A 74 6.99 -12.26 -3.19
N PHE A 75 7.52 -12.63 -4.36
CA PHE A 75 7.32 -13.95 -4.95
C PHE A 75 8.53 -14.83 -4.68
N LEU A 76 8.30 -16.12 -4.49
CA LEU A 76 9.38 -17.11 -4.48
C LEU A 76 9.91 -17.26 -5.91
N LEU A 77 11.17 -16.87 -6.13
CA LEU A 77 11.89 -17.22 -7.36
C LEU A 77 12.12 -18.72 -7.35
N LEU A 78 11.29 -19.45 -8.10
CA LEU A 78 11.63 -20.81 -8.52
C LEU A 78 12.77 -20.70 -9.53
N VAL A 79 14.00 -20.72 -9.04
CA VAL A 79 15.17 -21.01 -9.87
C VAL A 79 14.98 -22.46 -10.34
N LYS A 80 14.67 -22.61 -11.64
CA LYS A 80 14.66 -23.91 -12.32
C LYS A 80 16.07 -24.30 -12.73
#